data_AF-A0A2S7U521-F1
#
_entry.id   AF-A0A2S7U521-F1
#
_cell.length_a   1.000
_cell.length_b   1.000
_cell.length_c   1.000
_cell.angle_alpha   90.00
_cell.angle_beta   90.00
_cell.angle_gamma   90.00
#
_symmetry.space_group_name_H-M   'P 1'
#
loop_
_entity.id
_entity.type
_entity.pdbx_description
1 polymer ?
#
loop_
_entity_poly.entity_id
_entity_poly.type
_entity_poly.pdbx_seq_one_letter_code
_entity_poly.pdbx_strand_id
1 'polypeptide(L)'
;MRSAGMVSINQTIRREIGTITTDSHYTVSATIGVRAKNAKNPSTFPGYTIRLVSGDTTLAQLTSNTPPGPANSVNTVGFSWDATSLPDGIQPGDPLTIEIIPGKANGLTPGYLDLNALRISVLGQDGR
;
A
#
# COMPACT_ATOMS: atom_id res chain seq x y z
N MET A 1 -20.35 -2.52 -3.94
CA MET A 1 -20.05 -3.47 -5.03
C MET A 1 -18.58 -3.88 -4.91
N ARG A 2 -18.19 -5.15 -5.02
CA ARG A 2 -16.77 -5.51 -5.17
C ARG A 2 -16.45 -5.51 -6.66
N SER A 3 -15.48 -4.71 -7.11
CA SER A 3 -15.04 -4.70 -8.51
C SER A 3 -14.35 -6.02 -8.85
N ALA A 4 -14.39 -6.43 -10.13
CA ALA A 4 -13.67 -7.61 -10.60
C ALA A 4 -12.15 -7.48 -10.31
N GLY A 5 -11.54 -8.55 -9.78
CA GLY A 5 -10.13 -8.55 -9.37
C GLY A 5 -9.84 -7.96 -7.99
N MET A 6 -10.86 -7.46 -7.27
CA MET A 6 -10.66 -6.91 -5.93
C MET A 6 -10.65 -8.00 -4.85
N VAL A 7 -9.58 -8.02 -4.05
CA VAL A 7 -9.35 -9.00 -2.98
C VAL A 7 -9.50 -8.33 -1.62
N SER A 8 -10.20 -8.97 -0.70
CA SER A 8 -10.26 -8.53 0.70
C SER A 8 -9.13 -9.17 1.49
N ILE A 9 -8.39 -8.37 2.26
CA ILE A 9 -7.37 -8.87 3.19
C ILE A 9 -7.66 -8.49 4.64
N ASN A 10 -7.22 -9.38 5.53
CA ASN A 10 -7.28 -9.23 7.00
C ASN A 10 -5.93 -9.52 7.68
N GLN A 11 -4.88 -9.75 6.87
CA GLN A 11 -3.51 -9.99 7.29
C GLN A 11 -2.56 -9.20 6.40
N THR A 12 -1.34 -8.98 6.88
CA THR A 12 -0.30 -8.30 6.11
C THR A 12 0.01 -9.07 4.83
N ILE A 13 0.03 -8.36 3.69
CA ILE A 13 0.69 -8.82 2.48
C ILE A 13 2.12 -8.29 2.51
N ARG A 14 3.11 -9.15 2.28
CA ARG A 14 4.51 -8.79 2.09
C ARG A 14 4.99 -9.37 0.77
N ARG A 15 5.65 -8.56 -0.05
CA ARG A 15 6.20 -9.01 -1.33
C ARG A 15 7.52 -8.29 -1.63
N GLU A 16 8.57 -9.06 -1.89
CA GLU A 16 9.80 -8.54 -2.46
C GLU A 16 9.54 -8.14 -3.93
N ILE A 17 10.01 -6.96 -4.31
CA ILE A 17 9.72 -6.33 -5.61
C ILE A 17 10.98 -6.05 -6.43
N GLY A 18 12.16 -6.45 -5.92
CA GLY A 18 13.45 -6.25 -6.55
C GLY A 18 14.45 -5.68 -5.56
N THR A 19 15.40 -4.89 -6.06
CA THR A 19 16.41 -4.20 -5.27
C THR A 19 16.30 -2.69 -5.44
N ILE A 20 16.85 -1.93 -4.50
CA ILE A 20 16.97 -0.48 -4.63
C ILE A 20 17.91 -0.15 -5.79
N THR A 21 17.45 0.68 -6.72
CA THR A 21 18.24 1.23 -7.81
C THR A 21 18.70 2.64 -7.45
N THR A 22 19.96 2.96 -7.76
CA THR A 22 20.52 4.29 -7.49
C THR A 22 19.73 5.37 -8.23
N ASP A 23 19.64 6.56 -7.65
CA ASP A 23 19.11 7.77 -8.29
C ASP A 23 17.74 7.55 -8.95
N SER A 24 16.89 6.76 -8.30
CA SER A 24 15.60 6.32 -8.84
C SER A 24 14.43 6.86 -8.06
N HIS A 25 13.36 7.16 -8.77
CA HIS A 25 12.10 7.60 -8.21
C HIS A 25 11.05 6.49 -8.28
N TYR A 26 10.58 6.04 -7.13
CA TYR A 26 9.58 5.00 -6.98
C TYR A 26 8.21 5.63 -6.79
N THR A 27 7.21 5.19 -7.55
CA THR A 27 5.80 5.50 -7.31
C THR A 27 5.04 4.23 -6.99
N VAL A 28 4.41 4.20 -5.82
CA VAL A 28 3.56 3.09 -5.37
C VAL A 28 2.11 3.57 -5.41
N SER A 29 1.24 2.78 -6.05
CA SER A 29 -0.20 3.03 -6.02
C SER A 29 -1.00 1.75 -5.90
N ALA A 30 -2.15 1.83 -5.25
CA ALA A 30 -3.12 0.75 -5.16
C ALA A 30 -4.53 1.34 -5.18
N THR A 31 -5.50 0.54 -5.62
CA THR A 31 -6.91 0.93 -5.52
C THR A 31 -7.54 0.28 -4.29
N ILE A 32 -8.26 1.09 -3.52
CA ILE A 32 -8.98 0.68 -2.31
C ILE A 32 -10.48 0.80 -2.55
N GLY A 33 -11.20 -0.29 -2.34
CA GLY A 33 -12.66 -0.29 -2.35
C GLY A 33 -13.22 0.18 -1.02
N VAL A 34 -14.18 1.10 -1.06
CA VAL A 34 -14.98 1.53 0.11
C VAL A 34 -16.39 0.96 -0.06
N ARG A 35 -16.77 0.02 0.82
CA ARG A 35 -18.07 -0.65 0.77
C ARG A 35 -19.22 0.31 1.08
N ALA A 36 -20.41 -0.02 0.58
CA ALA A 36 -21.64 0.72 0.87
C ALA A 36 -22.00 0.60 2.36
N LYS A 37 -22.57 1.65 2.96
CA LYS A 37 -23.01 1.65 4.37
C LYS A 37 -24.09 0.61 4.66
N ASN A 38 -24.94 0.33 3.67
CA ASN A 38 -26.05 -0.61 3.73
C ASN A 38 -25.70 -1.99 3.12
N ALA A 39 -24.42 -2.36 3.06
CA ALA A 39 -24.02 -3.68 2.60
C ALA A 39 -24.64 -4.77 3.50
N LYS A 40 -25.02 -5.91 2.89
CA LYS A 40 -25.64 -7.05 3.57
C LYS A 40 -24.88 -7.50 4.82
N ASN A 41 -23.55 -7.39 4.77
CA ASN A 41 -22.66 -7.60 5.91
C ASN A 41 -21.93 -6.27 6.20
N PRO A 42 -22.44 -5.43 7.12
CA PRO A 42 -21.78 -4.18 7.47
C PRO A 42 -20.43 -4.50 8.14
N SER A 43 -19.38 -3.84 7.66
CA SER A 43 -18.02 -4.04 8.13
C SER A 43 -17.32 -2.68 8.22
N THR A 44 -16.59 -2.45 9.30
CA THR A 44 -15.86 -1.20 9.51
C THR A 44 -14.64 -1.14 8.61
N PHE A 45 -14.34 0.04 8.08
CA PHE A 45 -13.08 0.30 7.41
C PHE A 45 -11.98 0.41 8.48
N PRO A 46 -11.00 -0.50 8.53
CA PRO A 46 -10.08 -0.60 9.65
C PRO A 46 -8.87 0.33 9.52
N GLY A 47 -8.78 1.09 8.43
CA GLY A 47 -7.57 1.77 8.03
C GLY A 47 -6.59 0.84 7.31
N TYR A 48 -5.46 1.40 6.90
CA TYR A 48 -4.39 0.68 6.23
C TYR A 48 -3.05 1.40 6.38
N THR A 49 -1.98 0.63 6.25
CA THR A 49 -0.64 1.12 5.96
C THR A 49 -0.14 0.44 4.69
N ILE A 50 0.36 1.20 3.74
CA ILE A 50 1.14 0.72 2.59
C ILE A 50 2.55 1.27 2.78
N ARG A 51 3.57 0.41 2.80
CA ARG A 51 4.95 0.85 3.04
C ARG A 51 5.96 0.12 2.18
N LEU A 52 6.98 0.87 1.78
CA LEU A 52 8.17 0.39 1.11
C LEU A 52 9.26 0.20 2.16
N VAL A 53 9.88 -0.98 2.20
CA VAL A 53 10.88 -1.34 3.21
C VAL A 53 12.10 -2.01 2.57
N SER A 54 13.25 -1.86 3.20
CA SER A 54 14.46 -2.66 2.96
C SER A 54 14.92 -3.25 4.29
N GLY A 55 14.95 -4.58 4.39
CA GLY A 55 15.10 -5.26 5.68
C GLY A 55 14.01 -4.85 6.68
N ASP A 56 14.44 -4.27 7.79
CA ASP A 56 13.56 -3.71 8.85
C ASP A 56 13.35 -2.19 8.72
N THR A 57 14.06 -1.54 7.79
CA THR A 57 14.00 -0.09 7.59
C THR A 57 12.82 0.29 6.73
N THR A 58 11.95 1.16 7.24
CA THR A 58 10.87 1.78 6.46
C THR A 58 11.43 2.94 5.64
N LEU A 59 11.35 2.84 4.32
CA LEU A 59 11.85 3.84 3.38
C LEU A 59 10.81 4.93 3.13
N ALA A 60 9.56 4.52 2.94
CA ALA A 60 8.41 5.41 2.78
C ALA A 60 7.11 4.67 3.13
N GLN A 61 6.11 5.41 3.56
CA GLN A 61 4.81 4.83 3.88
C GLN A 61 3.65 5.81 3.71
N LEU A 62 2.47 5.24 3.44
CA LEU A 62 1.18 5.90 3.52
C LEU A 62 0.33 5.16 4.53
N THR A 63 -0.15 5.87 5.56
CA THR A 63 -1.07 5.32 6.56
C THR A 63 -2.32 6.17 6.59
N SER A 64 -3.49 5.52 6.61
CA SER A 64 -4.76 6.21 6.84
C SER A 64 -5.70 5.35 7.67
N ASN A 65 -6.35 5.98 8.66
CA ASN A 65 -7.44 5.38 9.43
C ASN A 65 -8.82 5.74 8.86
N THR A 66 -8.87 6.57 7.80
CA THR A 66 -10.11 7.01 7.16
C THR A 66 -10.24 6.40 5.76
N PRO A 67 -11.48 6.09 5.31
CA PRO A 67 -11.70 5.67 3.94
C PRO A 67 -11.18 6.74 2.95
N PRO A 68 -10.50 6.36 1.86
CA PRO A 68 -9.95 7.29 0.88
C PRO A 68 -11.01 7.97 -0.02
N GLY A 69 -12.29 7.66 0.19
CA GLY A 69 -13.40 8.23 -0.55
C GLY A 69 -14.76 7.84 0.03
N PRO A 70 -15.86 8.26 -0.61
CA PRO A 70 -17.21 8.01 -0.11
C PRO A 70 -17.58 6.53 -0.12
N ALA A 71 -18.62 6.15 0.61
CA ALA A 71 -19.13 4.78 0.58
C ALA A 71 -19.56 4.36 -0.84
N ASN A 72 -19.39 3.08 -1.17
CA ASN A 72 -19.66 2.52 -2.50
C ASN A 72 -18.80 3.12 -3.63
N SER A 73 -17.50 3.27 -3.38
CA SER A 73 -16.54 3.79 -4.37
C SER A 73 -15.25 2.97 -4.41
N VAL A 74 -14.43 3.20 -5.43
CA VAL A 74 -13.06 2.69 -5.55
C VAL A 74 -12.15 3.88 -5.75
N ASN A 75 -11.11 4.00 -4.93
CA ASN A 75 -10.22 5.17 -4.94
C ASN A 75 -8.76 4.72 -5.04
N THR A 76 -8.00 5.40 -5.89
CA THR A 76 -6.55 5.18 -5.98
C THR A 76 -5.86 5.94 -4.87
N VAL A 77 -4.96 5.26 -4.16
CA VAL A 77 -4.09 5.85 -3.15
C VAL A 77 -2.65 5.49 -3.50
N GLY A 78 -1.70 6.29 -3.04
CA GLY A 78 -0.30 6.07 -3.34
C GLY A 78 0.63 7.08 -2.71
N PHE A 79 1.91 6.81 -2.82
CA PHE A 79 2.99 7.70 -2.43
C PHE A 79 4.16 7.49 -3.38
N SER A 80 5.09 8.44 -3.35
CA SER A 80 6.38 8.29 -4.00
C SER A 80 7.52 8.30 -3.01
N TRP A 81 8.64 7.72 -3.41
CA TRP A 81 9.88 7.70 -2.66
C TRP A 81 11.05 7.92 -3.59
N ASP A 82 11.98 8.76 -3.17
CA ASP A 82 13.16 9.13 -3.94
C ASP A 82 14.40 8.47 -3.33
N ALA A 83 15.09 7.65 -4.13
CA ALA A 83 16.28 6.91 -3.71
C ALA A 83 17.58 7.70 -3.90
N THR A 84 17.53 9.01 -4.18
CA THR A 84 18.72 9.88 -4.23
C THR A 84 19.36 10.12 -2.86
N SER A 85 18.62 9.93 -1.78
CA SER A 85 19.13 9.99 -0.41
C SER A 85 18.63 8.78 0.38
N LEU A 86 19.53 7.84 0.64
CA LEU A 86 19.22 6.63 1.38
C LEU A 86 19.47 6.83 2.88
N PRO A 87 18.62 6.27 3.76
CA PRO A 87 18.88 6.25 5.20
C PRO A 87 20.19 5.51 5.53
N ASP A 88 20.76 5.81 6.70
CA ASP A 88 21.96 5.12 7.19
C ASP A 88 21.77 3.60 7.20
N GLY A 89 22.78 2.89 6.68
CA GLY A 89 22.77 1.42 6.60
C GLY A 89 21.94 0.85 5.44
N ILE A 90 21.36 1.68 4.58
CA ILE A 90 20.70 1.28 3.33
C ILE A 90 21.57 1.69 2.14
N GLN A 91 21.72 0.79 1.17
CA GLN A 91 22.53 1.01 -0.03
C GLN A 91 21.80 0.53 -1.30
N PRO A 92 22.19 1.03 -2.49
CA PRO A 92 21.73 0.46 -3.75
C PRO A 92 22.05 -1.04 -3.82
N GLY A 93 21.14 -1.83 -4.38
CA GLY A 93 21.22 -3.28 -4.41
C GLY A 93 20.57 -3.98 -3.22
N ASP A 94 20.25 -3.28 -2.13
CA ASP A 94 19.52 -3.89 -1.03
C ASP A 94 18.10 -4.32 -1.46
N PRO A 95 17.56 -5.42 -0.90
CA PRO A 95 16.21 -5.90 -1.24
C PRO A 95 15.13 -4.86 -0.93
N LEU A 96 14.22 -4.68 -1.88
CA LEU A 96 13.09 -3.79 -1.77
C LEU A 96 11.80 -4.60 -1.63
N THR A 97 11.03 -4.29 -0.60
CA THR A 97 9.79 -5.01 -0.27
C THR A 97 8.63 -4.02 -0.13
N ILE A 98 7.48 -4.38 -0.71
CA ILE A 98 6.21 -3.70 -0.46
C ILE A 98 5.43 -4.48 0.61
N GLU A 99 4.89 -3.74 1.58
CA GLU A 99 3.98 -4.29 2.57
C GLU A 99 2.65 -3.54 2.56
N ILE A 100 1.55 -4.30 2.65
CA ILE A 100 0.20 -3.76 2.83
C ILE A 100 -0.38 -4.38 4.09
N ILE A 101 -0.63 -3.52 5.08
CA ILE A 101 -1.02 -3.91 6.43
C ILE A 101 -2.43 -3.36 6.65
N PRO A 102 -3.45 -4.22 6.80
CA PRO A 102 -4.76 -3.78 7.27
C PRO A 102 -4.63 -3.16 8.66
N GLY A 103 -5.27 -2.01 8.88
CA GLY A 103 -5.34 -1.44 10.21
C GLY A 103 -6.16 -2.34 11.15
N LYS A 104 -6.22 -1.97 12.44
CA LYS A 104 -7.10 -2.59 13.42
C LYS A 104 -8.15 -1.56 13.82
N ALA A 105 -9.40 -1.74 13.40
CA ALA A 105 -10.52 -1.00 13.99
C ALA A 105 -10.71 -1.48 15.44
N ASN A 106 -10.07 -0.81 16.40
CA ASN A 106 -10.29 -0.93 17.85
C ASN A 106 -10.52 -2.36 18.37
N GLY A 107 -9.77 -3.35 17.86
CA GLY A 107 -9.67 -4.70 18.41
C GLY A 107 -10.91 -5.61 18.40
N LEU A 108 -12.09 -5.18 17.93
CA LEU A 108 -13.35 -5.90 18.22
C LEU A 108 -14.17 -6.37 17.01
N THR A 109 -13.80 -6.03 15.78
CA THR A 109 -14.49 -6.59 14.59
C THR A 109 -13.50 -6.84 13.44
N PRO A 110 -13.66 -7.94 12.68
CA PRO A 110 -12.91 -8.12 11.44
C PRO A 110 -13.32 -7.01 10.47
N GLY A 111 -12.47 -6.00 10.35
CA GLY A 111 -12.58 -4.97 9.32
C GLY A 111 -12.31 -5.56 7.94
N TYR A 112 -12.56 -4.77 6.90
CA TYR A 112 -12.22 -5.13 5.55
C TYR A 112 -11.19 -4.17 4.96
N LEU A 113 -10.24 -4.71 4.21
CA LEU A 113 -9.45 -3.91 3.29
C LEU A 113 -9.57 -4.55 1.90
N ASP A 114 -10.37 -3.94 1.03
CA ASP A 114 -10.58 -4.39 -0.34
C ASP A 114 -9.57 -3.70 -1.25
N LEU A 115 -8.69 -4.47 -1.91
CA LEU A 115 -7.56 -3.99 -2.70
C LEU A 115 -7.60 -4.52 -4.14
N ASN A 116 -7.16 -3.71 -5.09
CA ASN A 116 -6.87 -4.13 -6.45
C ASN A 116 -5.75 -3.26 -7.06
N ALA A 117 -5.21 -3.67 -8.20
CA ALA A 117 -4.34 -2.89 -9.06
C ALA A 117 -3.14 -2.25 -8.33
N LEU A 118 -2.45 -3.03 -7.48
CA LEU A 118 -1.15 -2.62 -6.94
C LEU A 118 -0.19 -2.42 -8.11
N ARG A 119 0.38 -1.21 -8.20
CA ARG A 119 1.35 -0.81 -9.21
C ARG A 119 2.53 -0.16 -8.54
N ILE A 120 3.71 -0.55 -9.00
CA ILE A 120 4.97 0.05 -8.59
C ILE A 120 5.69 0.40 -9.88
N SER A 121 6.01 1.68 -10.02
CA SER A 121 6.75 2.20 -11.15
C SER A 121 8.07 2.76 -10.65
N VAL A 122 9.13 2.53 -11.41
CA VAL A 122 10.46 3.04 -11.13
C VAL A 122 10.89 3.88 -12.32
N LEU A 123 11.35 5.10 -12.05
CA LEU A 123 11.98 5.96 -13.03
C LEU A 123 13.44 6.16 -12.60
N GLY A 124 14.37 5.55 -13.31
CA GLY A 124 15.81 5.85 -13.17
C GLY A 124 16.20 7.07 -13.99
N GLN A 125 17.39 7.65 -13.73
CA GLN A 125 17.93 8.76 -14.52
C GLN A 125 18.05 8.45 -16.03
N ASP A 126 18.17 7.18 -16.42
CA ASP A 126 18.36 6.80 -17.82
C ASP A 126 17.05 6.70 -18.63
N GLY A 127 15.89 6.95 -18.02
CA GLY A 127 14.60 6.98 -18.73
C GLY A 127 14.27 5.73 -19.55
N ARG A 128 14.89 4.59 -19.22
CA ARG A 128 14.73 3.29 -19.89
C ARG A 128 14.08 2.26 -18.97
#